data_AF-A0A925DX83-F1
#
_entry.id   AF-A0A925DX83-F1
#
_cell.length_a   1.000
_cell.length_b   1.000
_cell.length_c   1.000
_cell.angle_alpha   90.00
_cell.angle_beta   90.00
_cell.angle_gamma   90.00
#
_symmetry.space_group_name_H-M   'P 1'
#
loop_
_entity.id
_entity.type
_entity.pdbx_description
1 polymer ?
#
loop_
_entity_poly.entity_id
_entity_poly.type
_entity_poly.pdbx_seq_one_letter_code
_entity_poly.pdbx_strand_id
1 'polypeptide(L)'
;ANATKAQTNAANVQKVAEAYNADPLNTSYPSLVQLQGYSALTTSVAKIPTGITLAAGLPTSANGTTTLQYVPKATTGGCIGWWDFGAATPVTKYIAVGDAALTVNNTVCG
;
A
#
# COMPACT_ATOMS: atom_id res chain seq x y z
N ALA A 1 10.76 -15.21 7.31
CA ALA A 1 9.29 -15.13 7.42
C ALA A 1 8.76 -13.69 7.38
N ASN A 2 9.27 -12.77 8.22
CA ASN A 2 8.75 -11.39 8.30
C ASN A 2 8.96 -10.56 7.02
N ALA A 3 10.10 -10.70 6.34
CA ALA A 3 10.37 -10.00 5.08
C ALA A 3 9.36 -10.36 3.99
N THR A 4 9.14 -11.66 3.77
CA THR A 4 8.14 -12.17 2.83
C THR A 4 6.74 -11.70 3.20
N LYS A 5 6.39 -11.70 4.49
CA LYS A 5 5.07 -11.25 4.96
C LYS A 5 4.82 -9.78 4.67
N ALA A 6 5.76 -8.89 5.01
CA ALA A 6 5.62 -7.45 4.79
C ALA A 6 5.48 -7.12 3.29
N GLN A 7 6.33 -7.75 2.45
CA GLN A 7 6.27 -7.59 1.00
C GLN A 7 4.95 -8.12 0.41
N THR A 8 4.50 -9.30 0.83
CA THR A 8 3.21 -9.86 0.38
C THR A 8 2.04 -8.97 0.79
N ASN A 9 2.06 -8.41 2.00
CA ASN A 9 1.03 -7.48 2.43
C ASN A 9 1.02 -6.22 1.57
N ALA A 10 2.19 -5.64 1.28
CA ALA A 10 2.31 -4.46 0.42
C ALA A 10 1.77 -4.72 -1.00
N ALA A 11 2.11 -5.87 -1.59
CA ALA A 11 1.60 -6.28 -2.91
C ALA A 11 0.08 -6.52 -2.90
N ASN A 12 -0.48 -7.03 -1.79
CA ASN A 12 -1.93 -7.18 -1.65
C ASN A 12 -2.61 -5.81 -1.57
N VAL A 13 -2.08 -4.88 -0.78
CA VAL A 13 -2.63 -3.50 -0.69
C VAL A 13 -2.55 -2.78 -2.04
N GLN A 14 -1.48 -3.00 -2.81
CA GLN A 14 -1.37 -2.47 -4.17
C GLN A 14 -2.55 -2.94 -5.03
N LYS A 15 -2.81 -4.25 -5.05
CA LYS A 15 -3.95 -4.83 -5.79
C LYS A 15 -5.30 -4.30 -5.32
N VAL A 16 -5.48 -4.05 -4.02
CA VAL A 16 -6.71 -3.45 -3.48
C VAL A 16 -6.88 -2.03 -4.01
N ALA A 17 -5.81 -1.23 -4.05
CA ALA A 17 -5.87 0.13 -4.56
C ALA A 17 -6.11 0.19 -6.08
N GLU A 18 -5.55 -0.75 -6.85
CA GLU A 18 -5.91 -0.92 -8.27
C GLU A 18 -7.37 -1.33 -8.45
N ALA A 19 -7.85 -2.27 -7.63
CA ALA A 19 -9.25 -2.71 -7.66
C ALA A 19 -10.21 -1.57 -7.33
N TYR A 20 -9.86 -0.72 -6.36
CA TYR A 20 -10.63 0.49 -6.04
C TYR A 20 -10.79 1.38 -7.28
N ASN A 21 -9.69 1.67 -7.97
CA ASN A 21 -9.71 2.55 -9.16
C ASN A 21 -10.42 1.90 -10.36
N ALA A 22 -10.37 0.57 -10.47
CA ALA A 22 -11.06 -0.18 -11.52
C ALA A 22 -12.57 -0.36 -11.27
N ASP A 23 -13.04 -0.15 -10.05
CA ASP A 23 -14.46 -0.21 -9.69
C ASP A 23 -15.21 0.94 -10.40
N PRO A 24 -16.26 0.67 -11.20
CA PRO A 24 -16.98 1.70 -11.95
C PRO A 24 -17.67 2.76 -11.08
N LEU A 25 -17.80 2.51 -9.77
CA LEU A 25 -18.30 3.49 -8.80
C LEU A 25 -17.26 4.54 -8.41
N ASN A 26 -15.99 4.29 -8.70
CA ASN A 26 -14.87 5.19 -8.41
C ASN A 26 -14.30 5.76 -9.70
N THR A 27 -13.89 7.02 -9.64
CA THR A 27 -13.31 7.74 -10.78
C THR A 27 -11.84 8.10 -10.59
N SER A 28 -11.24 7.63 -9.48
CA SER A 28 -9.87 7.93 -9.09
C SER A 28 -9.33 6.92 -8.08
N TYR A 29 -8.02 6.94 -7.89
CA TYR A 29 -7.36 6.18 -6.83
C TYR A 29 -7.81 6.62 -5.43
N PRO A 30 -7.83 5.69 -4.46
CA PRO A 30 -8.41 5.97 -3.15
C PRO A 30 -7.53 6.89 -2.31
N SER A 31 -8.15 7.69 -1.44
CA SER A 31 -7.46 8.23 -0.25
C SER A 31 -7.14 7.12 0.74
N LEU A 32 -6.29 7.41 1.74
CA LEU A 32 -5.96 6.45 2.80
C LEU A 32 -7.20 5.90 3.51
N VAL A 33 -8.15 6.79 3.84
CA VAL A 33 -9.39 6.39 4.55
C VAL A 33 -10.27 5.52 3.65
N GLN A 34 -10.39 5.88 2.37
CA GLN A 34 -11.16 5.10 1.40
C GLN A 34 -10.54 3.72 1.19
N LEU A 35 -9.22 3.63 1.05
CA LEU A 35 -8.52 2.35 0.86
C LEU A 35 -8.61 1.46 2.10
N GLN A 36 -8.45 2.04 3.29
CA GLN A 36 -8.55 1.31 4.56
C GLN A 36 -9.95 0.77 4.81
N GLY A 37 -10.98 1.51 4.39
CA GLY A 37 -12.38 1.12 4.47
C GLY A 37 -12.90 0.34 3.27
N TYR A 38 -12.08 0.14 2.23
CA TYR A 38 -12.55 -0.50 1.00
C TYR A 38 -12.81 -1.98 1.21
N SER A 39 -14.09 -2.33 1.09
CA SER A 39 -14.57 -3.67 0.85
C SER A 39 -15.32 -3.60 -0.46
N ALA A 40 -14.80 -4.21 -1.52
CA ALA A 40 -15.45 -4.19 -2.82
C ALA A 40 -16.93 -4.62 -2.69
N LEU A 41 -17.84 -3.76 -3.14
CA LEU A 41 -19.29 -3.94 -2.95
C LEU A 41 -19.88 -4.93 -3.97
N THR A 42 -19.21 -5.18 -5.10
CA THR A 42 -19.87 -5.73 -6.29
C THR A 42 -19.34 -7.08 -6.79
N THR A 43 -18.17 -7.56 -6.39
CA THR A 43 -17.73 -8.96 -6.65
C THR A 43 -16.43 -9.22 -5.88
N SER A 44 -16.00 -10.49 -5.84
CA SER A 44 -14.85 -11.12 -5.16
C SER A 44 -13.46 -10.46 -5.33
N VAL A 45 -13.34 -9.15 -5.15
CA VAL A 45 -12.14 -8.38 -5.47
C VAL A 45 -11.52 -7.81 -4.20
N ALA A 46 -10.20 -8.00 -4.13
CA ALA A 46 -9.27 -7.71 -3.05
C ALA A 46 -9.75 -6.70 -1.98
N LYS A 47 -9.77 -7.14 -0.72
CA LYS A 47 -9.84 -6.27 0.47
C LYS A 47 -8.49 -6.21 1.18
N ILE A 48 -8.26 -5.17 1.96
CA ILE A 48 -7.12 -5.12 2.87
C ILE A 48 -7.17 -6.36 3.79
N PRO A 49 -6.10 -7.19 3.87
CA PRO A 49 -6.12 -8.37 4.71
C PRO A 49 -6.38 -8.00 6.18
N THR A 50 -7.13 -8.85 6.89
CA THR A 50 -7.42 -8.63 8.31
C THR A 50 -6.13 -8.51 9.11
N GLY A 51 -6.06 -7.52 10.00
CA GLY A 51 -4.86 -7.24 10.81
C GLY A 51 -3.80 -6.39 10.11
N ILE A 52 -4.08 -5.89 8.89
CA ILE A 52 -3.26 -4.89 8.21
C ILE A 52 -3.84 -3.49 8.42
N THR A 53 -2.97 -2.56 8.82
CA THR A 53 -3.26 -1.14 9.03
C THR A 53 -2.47 -0.31 8.03
N LEU A 54 -3.15 0.62 7.38
CA LEU A 54 -2.55 1.65 6.53
C LEU A 54 -2.40 2.93 7.34
N ALA A 55 -1.22 3.53 7.28
CA ALA A 55 -0.90 4.79 7.94
C ALA A 55 -0.30 5.78 6.94
N ALA A 56 -0.37 7.07 7.26
CA ALA A 56 0.35 8.09 6.49
C ALA A 56 1.86 8.08 6.80
N GLY A 57 2.23 7.60 8.00
CA GLY A 57 3.61 7.47 8.45
C GLY A 57 4.27 6.16 8.01
N LEU A 58 5.61 6.16 8.00
CA LEU A 58 6.41 4.99 7.66
C LEU A 58 6.25 3.88 8.71
N PRO A 59 6.20 2.60 8.29
CA PRO A 59 6.31 1.50 9.22
C PRO A 59 7.72 1.44 9.82
N THR A 60 7.82 0.77 10.96
CA THR A 60 9.06 0.54 11.71
C THR A 60 9.29 -0.97 11.88
N SER A 61 10.44 -1.37 12.40
CA SER A 61 10.70 -2.77 12.73
C SER A 61 9.70 -3.36 13.74
N ALA A 62 9.10 -2.54 14.60
CA ALA A 62 8.14 -2.98 15.61
C ALA A 62 6.77 -3.36 15.02
N ASN A 63 6.35 -2.68 13.94
CA ASN A 63 4.99 -2.83 13.38
C ASN A 63 4.97 -3.19 11.89
N GLY A 64 6.10 -3.30 11.21
CA GLY A 64 6.19 -3.46 9.75
C GLY A 64 5.63 -4.77 9.17
N THR A 65 5.17 -5.70 10.01
CA THR A 65 4.45 -6.90 9.55
C THR A 65 2.92 -6.73 9.52
N THR A 66 2.41 -5.65 10.11
CA THR A 66 0.98 -5.32 10.23
C THR A 66 0.68 -3.89 9.79
N THR A 67 1.65 -3.00 9.76
CA THR A 67 1.50 -1.60 9.34
C THR A 67 2.22 -1.38 8.02
N LEU A 68 1.56 -0.66 7.12
CA LEU A 68 2.09 -0.19 5.85
C LEU A 68 1.83 1.31 5.74
N GLN A 69 2.73 2.03 5.09
CA GLN A 69 2.44 3.39 4.68
C GLN A 69 1.57 3.37 3.42
N TYR A 70 0.59 4.27 3.32
CA TYR A 70 -0.06 4.60 2.07
C TYR A 70 -0.10 6.12 1.88
N VAL A 71 0.46 6.59 0.77
CA VAL A 71 0.44 8.01 0.38
C VAL A 71 -0.32 8.13 -0.95
N PRO A 72 -1.53 8.71 -0.95
CA PRO A 72 -2.29 8.91 -2.18
C PRO A 72 -1.61 9.97 -3.06
N LYS A 73 -1.65 9.76 -4.38
CA LYS A 73 -1.12 10.67 -5.40
C LYS A 73 -2.24 11.14 -6.34
N ALA A 74 -3.29 11.69 -5.74
CA ALA A 74 -4.45 12.22 -6.44
C ALA A 74 -4.97 11.22 -7.50
N THR A 75 -5.03 11.62 -8.77
CA THR A 75 -5.57 10.79 -9.86
C THR A 75 -4.56 9.84 -10.47
N THR A 76 -3.26 9.99 -10.20
CA THR A 76 -2.22 9.17 -10.85
C THR A 76 -1.94 7.87 -10.09
N GLY A 77 -2.40 7.73 -8.85
CA GLY A 77 -2.13 6.53 -8.08
C GLY A 77 -1.94 6.76 -6.58
N GLY A 78 -1.04 5.97 -6.02
CA GLY A 78 -0.53 6.12 -4.66
C GLY A 78 0.79 5.39 -4.48
N CYS A 79 1.34 5.45 -3.27
CA CYS A 79 2.59 4.78 -2.94
C CYS A 79 2.43 4.02 -1.63
N ILE A 80 2.95 2.80 -1.60
CA ILE A 80 2.90 1.91 -0.44
C ILE A 80 4.30 1.71 0.12
N GLY A 81 4.53 2.16 1.36
CA GLY A 81 5.77 1.92 2.10
C GLY A 81 5.65 0.67 2.98
N TRP A 82 6.63 -0.22 2.93
CA TRP A 82 6.67 -1.45 3.73
C TRP A 82 8.05 -1.67 4.33
N TRP A 83 8.10 -2.26 5.52
CA TRP A 83 9.37 -2.48 6.21
C TRP A 83 10.10 -3.72 5.69
N ASP A 84 11.31 -3.54 5.17
CA ASP A 84 12.15 -4.62 4.68
C ASP A 84 12.99 -5.24 5.80
N PHE A 85 12.52 -6.37 6.32
CA PHE A 85 13.24 -7.18 7.30
C PHE A 85 14.39 -8.01 6.70
N GLY A 86 14.50 -8.09 5.36
CA GLY A 86 15.53 -8.87 4.66
C GLY A 86 16.76 -8.05 4.27
N ALA A 87 16.72 -6.72 4.40
CA ALA A 87 17.86 -5.87 4.14
C ALA A 87 18.92 -5.99 5.26
N ALA A 88 20.20 -5.91 4.88
CA ALA A 88 21.33 -5.94 5.84
C ALA A 88 21.23 -4.82 6.89
N THR A 89 20.60 -3.71 6.53
CA THR A 89 20.08 -2.70 7.44
C THR A 89 18.59 -2.59 7.17
N PRO A 90 17.71 -2.81 8.15
CA PRO A 90 16.27 -2.68 7.95
C PRO A 90 15.91 -1.28 7.45
N VAL A 91 15.18 -1.20 6.34
CA VAL A 91 14.75 0.05 5.70
C VAL A 91 13.31 -0.05 5.25
N THR A 92 12.66 1.08 5.01
CA THR A 92 11.37 1.08 4.29
C THR A 92 11.61 0.99 2.79
N LYS A 93 10.91 0.09 2.13
CA LYS A 93 10.84 -0.04 0.66
C LYS A 93 9.46 0.39 0.18
N TYR A 94 9.37 0.72 -1.11
CA TYR A 94 8.18 1.31 -1.69
C TYR A 94 7.70 0.55 -2.93
N ILE A 95 6.38 0.52 -3.09
CA ILE A 95 5.69 0.01 -4.28
C ILE A 95 4.76 1.12 -4.79
N ALA A 96 4.84 1.42 -6.08
CA ALA A 96 3.91 2.33 -6.73
C ALA A 96 2.56 1.65 -6.98
N VAL A 97 1.49 2.41 -6.81
CA VAL A 97 0.12 2.09 -7.23
C VAL A 97 -0.20 3.00 -8.40
N GLY A 98 -0.76 2.46 -9.48
CA GLY A 98 -0.99 3.18 -10.72
C GLY A 98 0.30 3.72 -11.34
N ASP A 99 0.20 4.91 -11.93
CA ASP A 99 1.29 5.65 -12.52
C ASP A 99 1.97 6.60 -11.51
N ALA A 100 1.81 6.34 -10.21
CA ALA A 100 2.41 7.17 -9.17
C ALA A 100 3.94 7.13 -9.25
N ALA A 101 4.53 8.30 -9.55
CA ALA A 101 5.97 8.46 -9.51
C ALA A 101 6.48 8.33 -8.07
N LEU A 102 7.46 7.44 -7.88
CA LEU A 102 8.29 7.41 -6.67
C LEU A 102 9.42 8.42 -6.85
N THR A 103 9.71 9.22 -5.83
CA THR A 103 10.81 10.19 -5.91
C THR A 103 12.15 9.45 -5.91
N VAL A 104 13.15 10.02 -6.60
CA VAL A 104 14.56 9.61 -6.74
C VAL A 104 14.89 8.19 -6.23
N ASN A 105 15.27 7.29 -7.13
CA ASN A 105 15.69 5.92 -6.78
C ASN A 105 14.66 5.09 -5.99
N ASN A 106 13.35 5.30 -6.21
CA ASN A 106 12.32 4.43 -5.64
C ASN A 106 12.29 4.40 -4.10
N THR A 107 12.81 5.44 -3.45
CA THR A 107 13.18 5.40 -2.01
C THR A 107 12.29 6.22 -1.10
N VAL A 108 11.28 6.91 -1.63
CA VAL A 108 10.26 7.59 -0.83
C VAL A 108 8.97 7.74 -1.62
N CYS A 109 7.83 7.63 -0.94
CA CYS A 109 6.60 8.23 -1.42
C CYS A 109 6.82 9.74 -1.45
N GLY A 110 6.92 10.32 -2.66
CA GLY A 110 7.06 11.77 -2.83
C GLY A 110 5.84 12.53 -2.40
#